data_AF-A0A1S3GZM9-F1
#
_entry.id   AF-A0A1S3GZM9-F1
#
_cell.length_a   1.000
_cell.length_b   1.000
_cell.length_c   1.000
_cell.angle_alpha   90.00
_cell.angle_beta   90.00
_cell.angle_gamma   90.00
#
_symmetry.space_group_name_H-M   'P 1'
#
loop_
_entity.id
_entity.type
_entity.pdbx_description
1 polymer ?
#
loop_
_entity_poly.entity_id
_entity_poly.type
_entity_poly.pdbx_seq_one_letter_code
_entity_poly.pdbx_strand_id
1 'polypeptide(L)'
;MKHHQKRALKQHMELLVSNITTPCLSYLLDKLIQEDIITDREKEYVRSKPSTGGTEEVERAAAAARVVSPEQTRTLLSILLTKEKRAFQCLCRCLEKNGQGFLAEQLKRS
;
A
#
# COMPACT_ATOMS: atom_id res chain seq x y z
N MET A 1 8.04 13.58 2.19
CA MET A 1 9.02 12.55 2.61
C MET A 1 10.44 13.07 2.44
N LYS A 2 11.39 12.61 3.27
CA LYS A 2 12.83 12.89 3.07
C LYS A 2 13.38 12.13 1.86
N HIS A 3 14.50 12.59 1.29
CA HIS A 3 15.10 11.98 0.09
C HIS A 3 15.42 10.48 0.26
N HIS A 4 16.02 10.08 1.38
CA HIS A 4 16.30 8.67 1.66
C HIS A 4 15.02 7.82 1.76
N GLN A 5 13.94 8.34 2.35
CA GLN A 5 12.65 7.63 2.43
C GLN A 5 12.04 7.43 1.04
N LYS A 6 12.14 8.43 0.16
CA LYS A 6 11.70 8.31 -1.24
C LYS A 6 12.55 7.28 -1.99
N ARG A 7 13.87 7.27 -1.76
CA ARG A 7 14.79 6.29 -2.33
C ARG A 7 14.46 4.87 -1.87
N ALA A 8 14.28 4.65 -0.56
CA ALA A 8 13.88 3.37 0.01
C ALA A 8 12.56 2.87 -0.59
N LEU A 9 11.56 3.75 -0.69
CA LEU A 9 10.26 3.40 -1.27
C LEU A 9 10.37 3.01 -2.76
N LYS A 10 11.19 3.72 -3.54
CA LYS A 10 11.46 3.37 -4.95
C LYS A 10 12.22 2.05 -5.08
N GLN A 11 13.23 1.83 -4.25
CA GLN A 11 14.07 0.64 -4.28
C GLN A 11 13.28 -0.63 -3.97
N HIS A 12 12.33 -0.55 -3.03
CA HIS A 12 11.50 -1.68 -2.61
C HIS A 12 10.11 -1.69 -3.28
N MET A 13 9.90 -0.93 -4.36
CA MET A 13 8.58 -0.78 -4.95
C MET A 13 8.00 -2.12 -5.43
N GLU A 14 8.78 -2.92 -6.15
CA GLU A 14 8.33 -4.23 -6.65
C GLU A 14 8.04 -5.23 -5.53
N LEU A 15 8.84 -5.18 -4.45
CA LEU A 15 8.63 -5.99 -3.25
C LEU A 15 7.29 -5.65 -2.61
N LEU A 16 7.01 -4.36 -2.39
CA LEU A 16 5.76 -3.92 -1.78
C LEU A 16 4.55 -4.25 -2.66
N VAL A 17 4.65 -4.01 -3.96
CA VAL A 17 3.59 -4.29 -4.94
C VAL A 17 3.21 -5.76 -4.94
N SER A 18 4.18 -6.66 -4.80
CA SER A 18 3.96 -8.11 -4.85
C SER A 18 3.51 -8.71 -3.51
N ASN A 19 3.67 -7.99 -2.40
CA ASN A 19 3.44 -8.54 -1.06
C ASN A 19 2.35 -7.84 -0.26
N ILE A 20 2.02 -6.57 -0.53
CA ILE A 20 0.93 -5.89 0.19
C ILE A 20 -0.39 -6.55 -0.18
N THR A 21 -1.03 -7.12 0.83
CA THR A 21 -2.32 -7.81 0.69
C THR A 21 -3.45 -6.79 0.54
N THR A 22 -4.54 -7.17 -0.13
CA THR A 22 -5.72 -6.32 -0.32
C THR A 22 -6.30 -5.82 1.02
N PRO A 23 -6.40 -6.61 2.11
CA PRO A 23 -6.78 -6.09 3.42
C PRO A 23 -5.82 -5.02 3.95
N CYS A 24 -4.50 -5.23 3.82
CA CYS A 24 -3.52 -4.23 4.24
C CYS A 24 -3.61 -2.95 3.39
N LEU A 25 -3.82 -3.08 2.07
CA LEU A 25 -4.03 -1.97 1.17
C LEU A 25 -5.29 -1.16 1.54
N SER A 26 -6.41 -1.84 1.81
CA SER A 26 -7.64 -1.18 2.25
C SER A 26 -7.43 -0.41 3.55
N TYR A 27 -6.79 -1.06 4.54
CA TYR A 27 -6.46 -0.41 5.81
C TYR A 27 -5.52 0.78 5.63
N LEU A 28 -4.52 0.67 4.74
CA LEU A 28 -3.63 1.76 4.38
C LEU A 28 -4.40 2.95 3.82
N LEU A 29 -5.29 2.73 2.86
CA LEU A 29 -6.12 3.79 2.27
C LEU A 29 -6.97 4.50 3.33
N ASP A 30 -7.61 3.73 4.22
CA ASP A 30 -8.44 4.30 5.28
C ASP A 30 -7.60 5.12 6.27
N LYS A 31 -6.41 4.66 6.64
CA LYS A 31 -5.52 5.41 7.55
C LYS A 31 -4.92 6.65 6.92
N LEU A 32 -4.57 6.58 5.64
CA LEU A 32 -4.03 7.73 4.91
C LEU A 32 -5.07 8.83 4.72
N ILE A 33 -6.35 8.49 4.55
CA ILE A 33 -7.46 9.46 4.58
C ILE A 33 -7.64 10.03 5.98
N GLN A 34 -7.71 9.18 7.02
CA GLN A 34 -7.90 9.62 8.40
C GLN A 34 -6.81 10.57 8.89
N GLU A 35 -5.59 10.44 8.35
CA GLU A 35 -4.45 11.31 8.68
C GLU A 35 -4.28 12.49 7.72
N ASP A 36 -5.22 12.70 6.79
CA ASP A 36 -5.21 13.77 5.77
C ASP A 36 -3.95 13.74 4.87
N ILE A 37 -3.41 12.55 4.61
CA ILE A 37 -2.21 12.35 3.79
C ILE A 37 -2.59 12.21 2.31
N ILE A 38 -3.71 11.53 2.04
CA ILE A 38 -4.31 11.43 0.71
C ILE A 38 -5.74 11.97 0.79
N THR A 39 -6.26 12.39 -0.35
CA THR A 39 -7.65 12.87 -0.51
C THR A 39 -8.58 11.73 -0.89
N ASP A 40 -9.90 11.90 -0.70
CA ASP A 40 -10.90 10.94 -1.16
C ASP A 40 -10.78 10.66 -2.67
N ARG A 41 -10.48 11.69 -3.46
CA ARG A 41 -10.25 11.57 -4.91
C ARG A 41 -9.07 10.66 -5.23
N GLU A 42 -7.98 10.76 -4.48
CA GLU A 42 -6.81 9.91 -4.65
C GLU A 42 -7.10 8.46 -4.23
N LYS A 43 -7.87 8.27 -3.16
CA LYS A 43 -8.34 6.94 -2.74
C LYS A 43 -9.23 6.30 -3.80
N GLU A 44 -10.17 7.05 -4.36
CA GLU A 44 -11.04 6.58 -5.43
C GLU A 44 -10.23 6.25 -6.69
N TYR A 45 -9.23 7.08 -7.04
CA TYR A 45 -8.31 6.80 -8.14
C TYR A 45 -7.49 5.52 -7.93
N VAL A 46 -7.08 5.20 -6.70
CA VAL A 46 -6.44 3.92 -6.40
C VAL A 46 -7.41 2.76 -6.62
N ARG A 47 -8.66 2.89 -6.13
CA ARG A 47 -9.70 1.86 -6.26
C ARG A 47 -10.14 1.63 -7.70
N SER A 48 -10.08 2.65 -8.55
CA SER A 48 -10.44 2.56 -9.96
C SER A 48 -9.40 1.80 -10.79
N LYS A 49 -8.23 1.46 -10.23
CA LYS A 49 -7.24 0.62 -10.92
C LYS A 49 -7.70 -0.83 -10.92
N PRO A 50 -7.39 -1.58 -11.99
CA PRO A 50 -7.75 -2.98 -12.04
C PRO A 50 -7.13 -3.71 -10.83
N SER A 51 -7.87 -4.67 -10.29
CA SER A 51 -7.27 -5.66 -9.41
C SER A 51 -6.94 -6.83 -10.31
N THR A 52 -5.66 -7.03 -10.63
CA THR A 52 -5.24 -8.20 -11.41
C THR A 52 -5.63 -9.47 -10.64
N GLY A 53 -6.73 -10.11 -11.02
CA GLY A 53 -7.29 -11.27 -10.33
C GLY A 53 -8.80 -11.49 -10.54
N GLY A 54 -9.36 -11.06 -11.68
CA GLY A 54 -10.79 -11.15 -11.96
C GLY A 54 -11.07 -11.61 -13.39
N THR A 55 -10.74 -12.86 -13.70
CA THR A 55 -11.61 -13.67 -14.57
C THR A 55 -12.35 -14.61 -13.63
N GLU A 56 -13.64 -14.29 -13.47
CA GLU A 56 -14.76 -15.18 -13.19
C GLU A 56 -14.69 -16.19 -12.02
N GLU A 57 -15.80 -16.20 -11.28
CA GLU A 57 -16.27 -17.26 -10.37
C GLU A 57 -15.60 -17.44 -8.99
N VAL A 58 -16.38 -17.04 -7.99
CA VAL A 58 -16.73 -17.81 -6.77
C VAL A 58 -15.65 -18.76 -6.23
N GLU A 59 -14.99 -18.40 -5.13
CA GLU A 59 -15.02 -19.19 -3.89
C GLU A 59 -14.10 -18.63 -2.80
N ARG A 60 -14.57 -18.80 -1.56
CA ARG A 60 -13.84 -18.73 -0.28
C ARG A 60 -13.45 -17.34 0.23
N ALA A 61 -14.33 -16.85 1.11
CA ALA A 61 -14.03 -15.90 2.20
C ALA A 61 -12.80 -16.27 3.08
N ALA A 62 -12.14 -17.42 2.86
CA ALA A 62 -10.91 -17.84 3.53
C ALA A 62 -9.61 -17.54 2.74
N ALA A 63 -9.68 -17.31 1.42
CA ALA A 63 -8.50 -17.03 0.59
C ALA A 63 -8.14 -15.53 0.49
N ALA A 64 -9.06 -14.65 0.91
CA ALA A 64 -8.92 -13.19 0.86
C ALA A 64 -7.72 -12.64 1.64
N ALA A 65 -7.17 -13.40 2.60
CA ALA A 65 -6.03 -12.99 3.41
C ALA A 65 -4.71 -12.85 2.61
N ARG A 66 -4.61 -13.47 1.42
CA ARG A 66 -3.39 -13.47 0.60
C ARG A 66 -3.56 -12.85 -0.78
N VAL A 67 -4.76 -12.39 -1.13
CA VAL A 67 -4.98 -11.68 -2.39
C VAL A 67 -4.18 -10.39 -2.34
N VAL A 68 -3.42 -10.12 -3.41
CA VAL A 68 -2.67 -8.88 -3.61
C VAL A 68 -3.29 -8.13 -4.78
N SER A 69 -3.19 -6.81 -4.77
CA SER A 69 -3.70 -5.95 -5.86
C SER A 69 -2.55 -5.08 -6.39
N PRO A 70 -1.69 -5.62 -7.26
CA PRO A 70 -0.42 -4.98 -7.63
C PRO A 70 -0.59 -3.57 -8.22
N GLU A 71 -1.57 -3.39 -9.10
CA GLU A 71 -1.81 -2.12 -9.80
C GLU A 71 -2.34 -1.04 -8.86
N GLN A 72 -3.25 -1.41 -7.95
CA GLN A 72 -3.76 -0.53 -6.91
C GLN A 72 -2.64 -0.15 -5.93
N THR A 73 -1.86 -1.14 -5.46
CA THR A 73 -0.71 -0.90 -4.58
C THR A 73 0.31 0.02 -5.23
N ARG A 74 0.73 -0.25 -6.47
CA ARG A 74 1.70 0.59 -7.18
C ARG A 74 1.20 2.03 -7.32
N THR A 75 -0.09 2.20 -7.59
CA THR A 75 -0.72 3.52 -7.70
C THR A 75 -0.69 4.25 -6.37
N LEU A 76 -1.03 3.58 -5.27
CA LEU A 76 -0.93 4.16 -3.93
C LEU A 76 0.50 4.59 -3.61
N LEU A 77 1.50 3.72 -3.82
CA LEU A 77 2.90 4.04 -3.53
C LEU A 77 3.40 5.21 -4.37
N SER A 78 2.97 5.31 -5.62
CA SER A 78 3.29 6.43 -6.51
C SER A 78 2.70 7.74 -6.01
N ILE A 79 1.47 7.73 -5.48
CA ILE A 79 0.88 8.88 -4.78
C ILE A 79 1.71 9.22 -3.55
N LEU A 80 2.07 8.25 -2.70
CA LEU A 80 2.87 8.51 -1.49
C LEU A 80 4.24 9.15 -1.78
N LEU A 81 4.86 8.88 -2.93
CA LEU A 81 6.11 9.52 -3.36
C LEU A 81 5.98 11.04 -3.54
N THR A 82 4.78 11.54 -3.84
CA THR A 82 4.49 12.99 -3.96
C THR A 82 4.16 13.63 -2.61
N LYS A 83 3.86 12.83 -1.58
CA LYS A 83 3.39 13.31 -0.28
C LYS A 83 4.51 13.69 0.70
N GLU A 84 4.09 14.40 1.73
CA GLU A 84 4.93 14.95 2.79
C GLU A 84 5.43 13.87 3.77
N LYS A 85 6.17 14.27 4.82
CA LYS A 85 6.98 13.36 5.66
C LYS A 85 6.15 12.26 6.34
N ARG A 86 4.89 12.57 6.70
CA ARG A 86 4.01 11.68 7.48
C ARG A 86 3.58 10.44 6.69
N ALA A 87 3.55 10.50 5.36
CA ALA A 87 3.22 9.40 4.46
C ALA A 87 4.04 8.13 4.71
N PHE A 88 5.37 8.26 4.80
CA PHE A 88 6.25 7.12 5.01
C PHE A 88 6.08 6.49 6.40
N GLN A 89 5.87 7.32 7.43
CA GLN A 89 5.65 6.84 8.80
C GLN A 89 4.30 6.13 8.91
N CYS A 90 3.25 6.67 8.29
CA CYS A 90 1.95 6.04 8.23
C CYS A 90 2.02 4.69 7.49
N LEU A 91 2.69 4.63 6.33
CA LEU A 91 2.92 3.39 5.59
C LEU A 91 3.58 2.31 6.47
N CYS A 92 4.72 2.62 7.09
CA CYS A 92 5.43 1.67 7.95
C CYS A 92 4.56 1.19 9.12
N ARG A 93 3.89 2.11 9.81
CA ARG A 93 3.02 1.78 10.95
C ARG A 93 1.84 0.90 10.54
N CYS A 94 1.28 1.14 9.36
CA CYS A 94 0.16 0.34 8.86
C CYS A 94 0.60 -1.07 8.46
N LEU A 95 1.78 -1.21 7.85
CA LEU A 95 2.37 -2.52 7.53
C LEU A 95 2.59 -3.34 8.81
N GLU A 96 3.14 -2.74 9.85
CA GLU A 96 3.35 -3.39 11.16
C GLU A 96 2.03 -3.85 11.79
N LYS A 97 1.01 -2.98 11.80
CA LYS A 97 -0.31 -3.28 12.39
C LYS A 97 -1.09 -4.36 11.64
N ASN A 98 -0.79 -4.60 10.36
CA ASN A 98 -1.42 -5.67 9.56
C ASN A 98 -0.61 -6.97 9.54
N GLY A 99 0.41 -7.11 10.40
CA GLY A 99 1.27 -8.31 10.41
C GLY A 99 2.23 -8.40 9.22
N GLN A 100 2.33 -7.35 8.41
CA GLN A 100 3.28 -7.23 7.30
C GLN A 100 4.52 -6.40 7.70
N GLY A 101 4.89 -6.45 8.98
CA GLY A 101 5.98 -5.66 9.56
C GLY A 101 7.33 -5.92 8.92
N PHE A 102 7.56 -7.12 8.34
CA PHE A 102 8.78 -7.41 7.60
C PHE A 102 9.00 -6.44 6.42
N LEU A 103 7.93 -5.98 5.75
CA LEU A 103 8.02 -4.98 4.68
C LEU A 103 8.41 -3.61 5.23
N ALA A 104 7.90 -3.25 6.43
CA ALA A 104 8.28 -2.02 7.11
C ALA A 104 9.75 -2.04 7.54
N GLU A 105 10.25 -3.18 8.01
CA GLU A 105 11.66 -3.32 8.36
C GLU A 105 12.58 -3.14 7.14
N GLN A 106 12.24 -3.72 5.99
CA GLN A 106 13.01 -3.54 4.75
C GLN A 106 13.08 -2.06 4.34
N LEU A 107 11.96 -1.34 4.45
CA LEU A 107 11.89 0.09 4.17
C LEU A 107 12.73 0.93 5.15
N LYS A 108 12.77 0.55 6.44
CA LYS A 108 13.50 1.30 7.47
C LYS A 108 15.01 1.06 7.44
N ARG A 109 15.47 -0.09 6.95
CA ARG A 109 16.89 -0.47 6.87
C ARG A 109 17.63 0.11 5.65
N SER A 110 16.92 0.76 4.73
CA SER A 110 17.43 1.31 3.45
C SER A 110 17.74 2.80 3.52
#